data_AF-A0A5N5LW24-F1
#
_entry.id   AF-A0A5N5LW24-F1
#
_cell.length_a   1.000
_cell.length_b   1.000
_cell.length_c   1.000
_cell.angle_alpha   90.00
_cell.angle_beta   90.00
_cell.angle_gamma   90.00
#
_symmetry.space_group_name_H-M   'P 1'
#
loop_
_entity.id
_entity.type
_entity.pdbx_description
1 polymer ?
#
loop_
_entity_poly.entity_id
_entity_poly.type
_entity_poly.pdbx_seq_one_letter_code
_entity_poly.pdbx_strand_id
1 'polypeptide(L)'
;MSSSRFGEFMEDQELISAAILLPKFKTSSTDKAHIIKAGMDYIMHYLDASKGTQQNESQRDASDEDDVFSSIKTVPSPTASELDGYLACASEEMGLLQSFPSVEKLSLKLNTPLPASAACERLFSCAGQLFIPKRASLDSTNFENQLIVKLNSKFKI
;
A
#
# COMPACT_ATOMS: atom_id res chain seq x y z
N MET A 1 18.31 15.34 22.28
CA MET A 1 17.49 15.98 21.23
C MET A 1 16.27 15.11 21.00
N SER A 2 15.12 15.40 21.62
CA SER A 2 13.87 14.73 21.26
C SER A 2 13.33 15.40 20.00
N SER A 3 13.21 14.65 18.91
CA SER A 3 12.64 15.16 17.66
C SER A 3 11.12 15.27 17.80
N SER A 4 10.61 16.45 18.18
CA SER A 4 9.16 16.74 18.25
C SER A 4 8.47 16.66 16.89
N ARG A 5 9.24 16.63 15.80
CA ARG A 5 8.75 16.57 14.42
C ARG A 5 7.80 15.41 14.14
N PHE A 6 7.93 14.28 14.84
CA PHE A 6 7.13 13.09 14.60
C PHE A 6 6.24 12.68 15.76
N GLY A 7 6.16 13.49 16.82
CA GLY A 7 5.44 13.13 18.05
C GLY A 7 3.96 12.85 17.79
N GLU A 8 3.30 13.70 16.99
CA GLU A 8 1.88 13.57 16.67
C GLU A 8 1.58 12.34 15.79
N PHE A 9 2.48 12.01 14.86
CA PHE A 9 2.33 10.85 13.98
C PHE A 9 2.51 9.50 14.69
N MET A 10 3.13 9.49 15.88
CA MET A 10 3.27 8.27 16.68
C MET A 10 1.97 7.84 17.37
N GLU A 11 0.97 8.72 17.42
CA GLU A 11 -0.35 8.44 17.99
C GLU A 11 -1.42 8.18 16.91
N ASP A 12 -1.05 8.34 15.64
CA ASP A 12 -1.93 8.08 14.50
C ASP A 12 -2.20 6.57 14.35
N GLN A 13 -3.46 6.20 14.50
CA GLN A 13 -3.91 4.82 14.48
C GLN A 13 -3.63 4.11 13.14
N GLU A 14 -3.69 4.82 12.01
CA GLU A 14 -3.37 4.28 10.69
C GLU A 14 -1.87 3.98 10.58
N LEU A 15 -1.01 4.91 11.01
CA LEU A 15 0.44 4.72 10.98
C LEU A 15 0.90 3.62 11.94
N ILE A 16 0.29 3.53 13.12
CA ILE A 16 0.54 2.45 14.07
C ILE A 16 0.14 1.10 13.46
N SER A 17 -1.03 1.02 12.83
CA SER A 17 -1.47 -0.20 12.16
C SER A 17 -0.57 -0.59 10.99
N ALA A 18 -0.11 0.38 10.19
CA ALA A 18 0.84 0.17 9.12
C ALA A 18 2.16 -0.43 9.63
N ALA A 19 2.68 0.12 10.73
CA ALA A 19 3.89 -0.39 11.38
C ALA A 19 3.73 -1.82 11.90
N ILE A 20 2.59 -2.14 12.52
CA ILE A 20 2.28 -3.48 13.00
C ILE A 20 2.22 -4.50 11.86
N LEU A 21 1.69 -4.11 10.70
CA LEU A 21 1.53 -5.01 9.56
C LEU A 21 2.85 -5.34 8.85
N LEU A 22 3.94 -4.65 9.19
CA LEU A 22 5.28 -4.97 8.69
C LEU A 22 5.93 -6.09 9.51
N PRO A 23 6.39 -7.19 8.87
CA PRO A 23 6.93 -8.36 9.57
C PRO A 23 8.10 -8.07 10.52
N LYS A 24 8.90 -7.04 10.21
CA LYS A 24 10.02 -6.59 11.03
C LYS A 24 9.64 -5.88 12.32
N PHE A 25 8.45 -5.29 12.37
CA PHE A 25 8.05 -4.39 13.45
C PHE A 25 6.96 -4.99 14.33
N LYS A 26 5.89 -5.57 13.76
CA LYS A 26 4.78 -6.19 14.52
C LYS A 26 4.43 -5.37 15.78
N THR A 27 4.40 -6.00 16.95
CA THR A 27 4.16 -5.34 18.25
C THR A 27 5.43 -4.81 18.91
N SER A 28 6.62 -4.97 18.31
CA SER A 28 7.89 -4.46 18.84
C SER A 28 8.21 -3.02 18.42
N SER A 29 7.30 -2.35 17.69
CA SER A 29 7.46 -0.96 17.25
C SER A 29 7.51 0.05 18.42
N THR A 30 6.90 -0.26 19.57
CA THR A 30 6.90 0.60 20.77
C THR A 30 6.65 -0.20 22.05
N ASP A 31 7.12 0.28 23.19
CA ASP A 31 6.82 -0.33 24.51
C ASP A 31 5.46 0.13 25.07
N LYS A 32 4.82 1.11 24.43
CA LYS A 32 3.54 1.69 24.88
C LYS A 32 2.38 0.77 24.51
N ALA A 33 1.95 -0.06 25.45
CA ALA A 33 0.86 -1.03 25.24
C ALA A 33 -0.46 -0.42 24.71
N HIS A 34 -0.81 0.80 25.11
CA HIS A 34 -2.03 1.47 24.62
C HIS A 34 -1.95 1.83 23.13
N ILE A 35 -0.75 2.16 22.63
CA ILE A 35 -0.52 2.45 21.21
C ILE A 35 -0.68 1.17 20.39
N ILE A 36 -0.02 0.09 20.82
CA ILE A 36 -0.16 -1.23 20.17
C ILE A 36 -1.62 -1.64 20.12
N LYS A 37 -2.34 -1.49 21.23
CA LYS A 37 -3.77 -1.82 21.31
C LYS A 37 -4.60 -1.01 20.31
N ALA A 38 -4.38 0.31 20.21
CA ALA A 38 -5.11 1.16 19.26
C ALA A 38 -4.90 0.69 17.81
N GLY A 39 -3.66 0.34 17.43
CA GLY A 39 -3.36 -0.23 16.12
C GLY A 39 -4.00 -1.60 15.88
N MET A 40 -3.97 -2.49 16.88
CA MET A 40 -4.65 -3.79 16.84
C MET A 40 -6.17 -3.63 16.62
N ASP A 41 -6.80 -2.75 17.40
CA ASP A 41 -8.24 -2.47 17.30
C ASP A 41 -8.61 -1.93 15.91
N TYR A 42 -7.75 -1.11 15.30
CA TYR A 42 -7.92 -0.62 13.93
C TYR A 42 -7.89 -1.75 12.90
N ILE A 43 -6.87 -2.60 12.98
CA ILE A 43 -6.68 -3.74 12.08
C ILE A 43 -7.87 -4.68 12.18
N MET A 44 -8.29 -5.03 13.41
CA MET A 44 -9.44 -5.88 13.64
C MET A 44 -10.73 -5.27 13.06
N HIS A 45 -10.99 -3.98 13.30
CA HIS A 45 -12.15 -3.29 12.73
C HIS A 45 -12.15 -3.34 11.20
N TYR A 46 -11.00 -3.14 10.55
CA TYR A 46 -10.89 -3.18 9.10
C TYR A 46 -11.09 -4.61 8.53
N LEU A 47 -10.48 -5.60 9.18
CA LEU A 47 -10.64 -7.01 8.82
C LEU A 47 -12.09 -7.48 9.03
N ASP A 48 -12.77 -7.00 10.07
CA ASP A 48 -14.19 -7.27 10.32
C ASP A 48 -15.11 -6.57 9.32
N ALA A 49 -14.83 -5.31 8.97
CA ALA A 49 -15.58 -4.56 7.97
C ALA A 49 -15.51 -5.22 6.58
N SER A 50 -14.37 -5.83 6.24
CA SER A 50 -14.20 -6.57 4.99
C SER A 50 -15.10 -7.81 4.86
N LYS A 51 -15.70 -8.28 5.97
CA LYS A 51 -16.70 -9.37 5.97
C LYS A 51 -18.06 -8.94 5.44
N GLY A 52 -18.43 -7.67 5.59
CA GLY A 52 -19.77 -7.16 5.32
C GLY A 52 -20.05 -6.84 3.84
N THR A 53 -19.02 -6.60 3.05
CA THR A 53 -19.16 -6.13 1.66
C THR A 53 -19.50 -7.25 0.66
N GLN A 54 -19.45 -8.54 1.04
CA GLN A 54 -19.70 -9.64 0.11
C GLN A 54 -21.17 -10.09 -0.02
N GLN A 55 -22.14 -9.46 0.66
CA GLN A 55 -23.55 -9.91 0.61
C GLN A 55 -24.53 -8.98 -0.15
N ASN A 56 -24.11 -7.84 -0.70
CA ASN A 56 -25.02 -6.98 -1.47
C ASN A 56 -24.30 -6.21 -2.57
N GLU A 57 -24.06 -6.84 -3.72
CA GLU A 57 -23.84 -6.14 -4.99
C GLU A 57 -24.80 -6.69 -6.05
N SER A 58 -26.08 -6.37 -5.87
CA SER A 58 -26.99 -6.18 -7.00
C SER A 58 -27.29 -4.68 -7.08
N GLN A 59 -26.89 -4.07 -8.19
CA GLN A 59 -27.15 -2.69 -8.61
C GLN A 59 -26.58 -1.57 -7.72
N ARG A 60 -25.52 -0.91 -8.20
CA ARG A 60 -25.56 0.54 -8.43
C ARG A 60 -24.40 1.01 -9.31
N ASP A 61 -24.69 2.12 -9.99
CA ASP A 61 -24.10 2.67 -11.20
C ASP A 61 -22.58 2.83 -11.24
N ALA A 62 -22.06 2.62 -12.45
CA ALA A 62 -20.72 2.96 -12.89
C ALA A 62 -20.47 4.47 -12.73
N SER A 63 -19.55 4.83 -11.84
CA SER A 63 -18.71 6.01 -11.99
C SER A 63 -17.28 5.53 -12.00
N ASP A 64 -16.69 5.71 -13.18
CA ASP A 64 -15.38 5.30 -13.67
C ASP A 64 -14.24 5.90 -12.84
N GLU A 65 -13.62 5.11 -11.96
CA GLU A 65 -12.23 5.23 -11.51
C GLU A 65 -11.78 3.82 -11.09
N ASP A 66 -11.04 3.14 -11.96
CA ASP A 66 -10.56 1.76 -11.76
C ASP A 66 -9.88 1.56 -10.40
N ASP A 67 -10.49 0.78 -9.50
CA ASP A 67 -9.85 0.31 -8.28
C ASP A 67 -8.74 -0.68 -8.66
N VAL A 68 -7.53 -0.15 -8.87
CA VAL A 68 -6.29 -0.86 -9.25
C VAL A 68 -6.04 -2.11 -8.39
N PHE A 69 -6.61 -2.16 -7.18
CA PHE A 69 -6.43 -3.24 -6.22
C PHE A 69 -7.48 -4.37 -6.31
N SER A 70 -8.52 -4.22 -7.13
CA SER A 70 -9.57 -5.22 -7.33
C SER A 70 -9.06 -6.53 -7.95
N SER A 71 -7.89 -6.49 -8.62
CA SER A 71 -7.32 -7.64 -9.33
C SER A 71 -6.56 -8.64 -8.44
N ILE A 72 -6.34 -8.32 -7.16
CA ILE A 72 -5.78 -9.28 -6.19
C ILE A 72 -6.92 -10.20 -5.74
N LYS A 73 -6.99 -11.37 -6.37
CA LYS A 73 -8.00 -12.43 -6.17
C LYS A 73 -8.33 -12.63 -4.69
N THR A 74 -9.56 -12.32 -4.33
CA THR A 74 -10.13 -12.51 -2.99
C THR A 74 -10.31 -14.01 -2.72
N VAL A 75 -9.42 -14.61 -1.93
CA VAL A 75 -9.59 -15.95 -1.36
C VAL A 75 -10.23 -15.79 0.04
N PRO A 76 -11.20 -16.63 0.45
CA PRO A 76 -11.92 -16.45 1.71
C PRO A 76 -11.09 -16.95 2.90
N SER A 77 -11.04 -16.19 4.00
CA SER A 77 -10.23 -16.56 5.17
C SER A 77 -10.68 -15.90 6.50
N PRO A 78 -10.56 -16.59 7.65
CA PRO A 78 -11.00 -16.16 8.98
C PRO A 78 -10.08 -15.08 9.60
N THR A 79 -10.19 -13.86 9.09
CA THR A 79 -9.78 -12.54 9.63
C THR A 79 -9.09 -12.46 11.02
N ALA A 80 -9.74 -12.82 12.12
CA ALA A 80 -9.14 -12.72 13.46
C ALA A 80 -8.06 -13.80 13.71
N SER A 81 -8.36 -15.05 13.31
CA SER A 81 -7.41 -16.17 13.43
C SER A 81 -6.19 -16.00 12.51
N GLU A 82 -6.35 -15.28 11.40
CA GLU A 82 -5.28 -15.02 10.45
C GLU A 82 -4.26 -14.00 11.00
N LEU A 83 -4.76 -12.91 11.61
CA LEU A 83 -3.93 -11.90 12.27
C LEU A 83 -3.13 -12.51 13.43
N ASP A 84 -3.77 -13.33 14.26
CA ASP A 84 -3.10 -14.03 15.36
C ASP A 84 -1.99 -14.95 14.85
N GLY A 85 -2.23 -15.68 13.75
CA GLY A 85 -1.23 -16.52 13.09
C GLY A 85 -0.05 -15.73 12.53
N TYR A 86 -0.31 -14.56 11.95
CA TYR A 86 0.73 -13.65 11.46
C TYR A 86 1.61 -13.10 12.60
N LEU A 87 0.99 -12.69 13.71
CA LEU A 87 1.69 -12.15 14.87
C LEU A 87 2.52 -13.22 15.60
N ALA A 88 2.03 -14.45 15.66
CA ALA A 88 2.74 -15.58 16.27
C ALA A 88 3.96 -16.06 15.47
N CYS A 89 4.05 -15.73 14.18
CA CYS A 89 5.18 -16.14 13.35
C CYS A 89 6.46 -15.38 13.75
N ALA A 90 7.59 -16.09 13.90
CA ALA A 90 8.87 -15.47 14.20
C ALA A 90 9.60 -14.91 12.96
N SER A 91 9.07 -15.15 11.74
CA SER A 91 9.70 -14.66 10.52
C SER A 91 9.53 -13.15 10.36
N GLU A 92 10.61 -12.49 9.97
CA GLU A 92 10.69 -11.06 9.64
C GLU A 92 10.72 -10.82 8.11
N GLU A 93 10.65 -11.89 7.32
CA GLU A 93 10.71 -11.81 5.86
C GLU A 93 9.39 -11.28 5.29
N MET A 94 9.48 -10.41 4.26
CA MET A 94 8.29 -9.87 3.59
C MET A 94 7.45 -10.96 2.90
N GLY A 95 8.09 -12.06 2.48
CA GLY A 95 7.42 -13.23 1.91
C GLY A 95 6.42 -13.90 2.87
N LEU A 96 6.51 -13.63 4.19
CA LEU A 96 5.53 -14.08 5.17
C LEU A 96 4.12 -13.58 4.88
N LEU A 97 3.97 -12.37 4.34
CA LEU A 97 2.65 -11.81 4.08
C LEU A 97 1.86 -12.64 3.06
N GLN A 98 2.53 -13.32 2.13
CA GLN A 98 1.88 -14.17 1.12
C GLN A 98 1.12 -15.36 1.72
N SER A 99 1.46 -15.79 2.94
CA SER A 99 0.71 -16.84 3.65
C SER A 99 -0.55 -16.31 4.36
N PHE A 100 -0.73 -14.99 4.43
CA PHE A 100 -1.82 -14.30 5.12
C PHE A 100 -2.45 -13.25 4.19
N PRO A 101 -3.32 -13.66 3.25
CA PRO A 101 -3.82 -12.80 2.18
C PRO A 101 -4.64 -11.59 2.67
N SER A 102 -5.37 -11.72 3.79
CA SER A 102 -6.16 -10.62 4.36
C SER A 102 -5.23 -9.58 5.00
N VAL A 103 -4.21 -10.05 5.70
CA VAL A 103 -3.17 -9.21 6.33
C VAL A 103 -2.31 -8.54 5.26
N GLU A 104 -1.93 -9.26 4.21
CA GLU A 104 -1.17 -8.73 3.06
C GLU A 104 -1.91 -7.60 2.36
N LYS A 105 -3.20 -7.79 2.05
CA LYS A 105 -4.01 -6.78 1.40
C LYS A 105 -4.09 -5.49 2.22
N LEU A 106 -4.28 -5.61 3.53
CA LEU A 106 -4.31 -4.46 4.43
C LEU A 106 -2.93 -3.82 4.57
N SER A 107 -1.88 -4.62 4.66
CA SER A 107 -0.49 -4.15 4.71
C SER A 107 -0.16 -3.31 3.47
N LEU A 108 -0.52 -3.78 2.27
CA LEU A 108 -0.34 -3.03 1.03
C LEU A 108 -1.14 -1.74 1.08
N LYS A 109 -2.43 -1.79 1.42
CA LYS A 109 -3.27 -0.59 1.48
C LYS A 109 -2.70 0.52 2.37
N LEU A 110 -2.16 0.16 3.53
CA LEU A 110 -1.67 1.14 4.51
C LEU A 110 -0.21 1.54 4.28
N ASN A 111 0.64 0.65 3.74
CA ASN A 111 2.08 0.92 3.57
C ASN A 111 2.48 1.32 2.14
N THR A 112 1.61 1.16 1.14
CA THR A 112 1.87 1.63 -0.23
C THR A 112 0.91 2.77 -0.57
N PRO A 113 1.17 4.01 -0.10
CA PRO A 113 0.48 5.15 -0.66
C PRO A 113 0.79 5.24 -2.16
N LEU A 114 -0.20 5.69 -2.94
CA LEU A 114 -0.07 5.98 -4.38
C LEU A 114 1.28 6.67 -4.68
N PRO A 115 1.88 6.44 -5.87
CA PRO A 115 3.21 6.93 -6.22
C PRO A 115 3.39 8.38 -5.79
N ALA A 116 4.13 8.58 -4.69
CA ALA A 116 4.37 9.90 -4.13
C ALA A 116 5.00 10.79 -5.21
N SER A 117 4.68 12.09 -5.20
CA SER A 117 5.08 13.06 -6.21
C SER A 117 6.56 12.97 -6.64
N ALA A 118 7.46 12.49 -5.79
CA ALA A 118 8.85 12.19 -6.14
C ALA A 118 9.04 11.14 -7.26
N ALA A 119 8.23 10.08 -7.31
CA ALA A 119 8.26 9.11 -8.41
C ALA A 119 7.77 9.75 -9.71
N CYS A 120 6.69 10.53 -9.64
CA CYS A 120 6.18 11.32 -10.76
C CYS A 120 7.20 12.38 -11.21
N GLU A 121 7.86 13.09 -10.29
CA GLU A 121 8.92 14.06 -10.58
C GLU A 121 10.13 13.40 -11.23
N ARG A 122 10.53 12.19 -10.82
CA ARG A 122 11.60 11.43 -11.50
C ARG A 122 11.20 11.05 -12.92
N LEU A 123 9.93 10.66 -13.11
CA LEU A 123 9.35 10.35 -14.42
C LEU A 123 9.32 11.61 -15.31
N PHE A 124 8.87 12.75 -14.80
CA PHE A 124 8.87 14.04 -15.51
C PHE A 124 10.28 14.63 -15.69
N SER A 125 11.23 14.36 -14.80
CA SER A 125 12.64 14.73 -14.97
C SER A 125 13.29 13.91 -16.08
N CYS A 126 12.99 12.61 -16.18
CA CYS A 126 13.40 11.77 -17.31
C CYS A 126 12.73 12.22 -18.61
N ALA A 127 11.48 12.69 -18.54
CA ALA A 127 10.78 13.31 -19.65
C ALA A 127 11.35 14.69 -20.03
N GLY A 128 11.95 15.42 -19.09
CA GLY A 128 12.78 16.61 -19.31
C GLY A 128 13.86 16.38 -20.38
N GLN A 129 14.44 15.18 -20.41
CA GLN A 129 15.41 14.78 -21.44
C GLN A 129 14.77 14.41 -22.78
N LEU A 130 13.44 14.25 -22.86
CA LEU A 130 12.69 14.15 -24.12
C LEU A 130 12.36 15.55 -24.68
N PHE A 131 12.26 16.58 -23.82
CA PHE A 131 12.07 17.99 -24.18
C PHE A 131 13.34 18.68 -24.73
N ILE A 132 14.20 17.97 -25.46
CA ILE A 132 15.33 18.62 -26.15
C ILE A 132 14.74 19.38 -27.36
N PRO A 133 15.06 20.67 -27.57
CA PRO A 133 14.50 21.50 -28.64
C PRO A 133 14.71 20.95 -30.06
N LYS A 134 15.56 19.92 -30.22
CA LYS A 134 15.84 19.24 -31.48
C LYS A 134 14.80 18.17 -31.86
N ARG A 135 13.85 17.82 -30.98
CA ARG A 135 12.69 16.96 -31.28
C ARG A 135 11.42 17.81 -31.18
N ALA A 136 11.10 18.48 -32.28
CA ALA A 136 9.91 19.32 -32.41
C ALA A 136 8.61 18.56 -32.03
N SER A 137 7.71 19.25 -31.32
CA SER A 137 6.27 18.98 -31.19
C SER A 137 5.87 17.49 -31.20
N LEU A 138 6.16 16.76 -30.12
CA LEU A 138 5.53 15.46 -29.90
C LEU A 138 4.09 15.69 -29.43
N ASP A 139 3.14 15.05 -30.12
CA ASP A 139 1.77 14.89 -29.64
C ASP A 139 1.77 14.15 -28.29
N SER A 140 0.79 14.43 -27.42
CA SER A 140 0.72 13.85 -26.07
C SER A 140 0.76 12.32 -26.09
N THR A 141 0.11 11.70 -27.08
CA THR A 141 0.07 10.24 -27.26
C THR A 141 1.46 9.68 -27.56
N ASN A 142 2.23 10.36 -28.41
CA ASN A 142 3.57 9.94 -28.79
C ASN A 142 4.58 10.17 -27.66
N PHE A 143 4.35 11.20 -26.85
CA PHE A 143 5.13 11.46 -25.64
C PHE A 143 4.96 10.33 -24.61
N GLU A 144 3.72 9.95 -24.32
CA GLU A 144 3.41 8.89 -23.37
C GLU A 144 4.01 7.55 -23.81
N ASN A 145 3.82 7.18 -25.07
CA ASN A 145 4.39 5.96 -25.64
C ASN A 145 5.94 5.93 -25.55
N GLN A 146 6.61 7.04 -25.83
CA GLN A 146 8.08 7.11 -25.69
C GLN A 146 8.53 6.99 -24.24
N LEU A 147 7.78 7.56 -23.30
CA LEU A 147 8.10 7.49 -21.88
C LEU A 147 7.95 6.07 -21.35
N ILE A 148 6.88 5.38 -21.72
CA ILE A 148 6.64 3.97 -21.38
C ILE A 148 7.77 3.08 -21.91
N VAL A 149 8.13 3.20 -23.20
CA VAL A 149 9.22 2.42 -23.80
C VAL A 149 10.57 2.70 -23.11
N LYS A 150 10.84 3.95 -22.73
CA LYS A 150 12.10 4.34 -22.07
C LYS A 150 12.17 3.86 -20.62
N LEU A 151 11.05 3.76 -19.92
CA LEU A 151 10.99 3.19 -18.57
C LEU A 151 11.11 1.66 -18.62
N ASN A 152 10.35 1.01 -19.50
CA ASN A 152 10.37 -0.46 -19.61
C ASN A 152 11.70 -1.00 -20.15
N SER A 153 12.40 -0.28 -21.03
CA SER A 153 13.74 -0.68 -21.49
C SER A 153 14.82 -0.68 -20.39
N LYS A 154 14.57 -0.02 -19.25
CA LYS A 154 15.43 -0.10 -18.06
C LYS A 154 15.09 -1.31 -17.17
N PHE A 155 13.90 -1.89 -17.32
CA PHE A 155 13.49 -3.15 -16.72
C PHE A 155 13.74 -4.29 -17.70
N LYS A 156 15.00 -4.72 -17.84
CA LYS A 156 15.25 -6.00 -18.48
C LYS A 156 14.90 -7.10 -17.49
N ILE A 157 13.93 -7.94 -17.88
CA ILE A 157 13.63 -9.24 -17.26
C ILE A 157 14.80 -10.19 -17.54
#